data_AF-A0AAJ7E3Q5-F1
#
_entry.id   AF-A0AAJ7E3Q5-F1
#
_cell.length_a   1.000
_cell.length_b   1.000
_cell.length_c   1.000
_cell.angle_alpha   90.00
_cell.angle_beta   90.00
_cell.angle_gamma   90.00
#
_symmetry.space_group_name_H-M   'P 1'
#
loop_
_entity.id
_entity.type
_entity.pdbx_description
1 polymer ?
#
loop_
_entity_poly.entity_id
_entity_poly.type
_entity_poly.pdbx_seq_one_letter_code
_entity_poly.pdbx_strand_id
1 'polypeptide(L)'
;MHRQKADESYLVGKGLPPVEAYLNIPEIIRVAKENDVDAVHPGYGLLSERSDFAHAIIDAGLRFIGPSPKVVQQMGDKVAARKAAIEASMSLISGK
;
A
#
# COMPACT_ATOMS: atom_id res chain seq x y z
N MET A 1 -16.94 -12.27 5.31
CA MET A 1 -17.61 -11.24 6.14
C MET A 1 -17.21 -9.80 5.76
N HIS A 2 -15.94 -9.48 5.44
CA HIS A 2 -15.52 -8.09 5.13
C HIS A 2 -16.37 -7.42 4.01
N ARG A 3 -16.67 -8.14 2.91
CA ARG A 3 -17.51 -7.66 1.80
C ARG A 3 -18.89 -7.15 2.23
N GLN A 4 -19.50 -7.78 3.24
CA GLN A 4 -20.86 -7.46 3.71
C GLN A 4 -20.87 -6.38 4.80
N LYS A 5 -19.68 -5.94 5.26
CA LYS A 5 -19.54 -4.93 6.32
C LYS A 5 -19.31 -3.52 5.77
N ALA A 6 -18.98 -3.38 4.49
CA ALA A 6 -18.85 -2.09 3.83
C ALA A 6 -20.22 -1.64 3.29
N ASP A 7 -20.44 -0.34 3.20
CA ASP A 7 -21.64 0.24 2.60
C ASP A 7 -21.77 -0.15 1.12
N GLU A 8 -20.64 -0.18 0.40
CA GLU A 8 -20.55 -0.64 -0.98
C GLU A 8 -19.39 -1.64 -1.17
N SER A 9 -19.55 -2.55 -2.13
CA SER A 9 -18.52 -3.57 -2.42
C SER A 9 -18.47 -3.87 -3.91
N TYR A 10 -17.26 -3.90 -4.47
CA TYR A 10 -17.04 -4.13 -5.90
C TYR A 10 -16.07 -5.29 -6.13
N LEU A 11 -16.24 -5.95 -7.28
CA LEU A 11 -15.33 -7.00 -7.71
C LEU A 11 -14.04 -6.40 -8.26
N VAL A 12 -12.89 -6.91 -7.82
CA VAL A 12 -11.56 -6.59 -8.37
C VAL A 12 -10.92 -7.83 -8.99
N GLY A 13 -10.12 -7.63 -10.04
CA GLY A 13 -9.30 -8.70 -10.60
C GLY A 13 -10.10 -9.86 -11.18
N LYS A 14 -11.22 -9.57 -11.86
CA LYS A 14 -12.08 -10.60 -12.46
C LYS A 14 -11.26 -11.52 -13.38
N GLY A 15 -11.27 -12.82 -13.09
CA GLY A 15 -10.52 -13.83 -13.84
C GLY A 15 -9.08 -14.04 -13.39
N LEU A 16 -8.59 -13.29 -12.39
CA LEU A 16 -7.27 -13.50 -11.80
C LEU A 16 -7.31 -14.53 -10.67
N PRO A 17 -6.17 -15.18 -10.37
CA PRO A 17 -6.01 -15.95 -9.14
C PRO A 17 -6.34 -15.12 -7.89
N PRO A 18 -6.84 -15.73 -6.80
CA PRO A 18 -7.37 -15.00 -5.65
C PRO A 18 -6.39 -13.97 -5.04
N VAL A 19 -5.10 -14.31 -4.96
CA VAL A 19 -4.09 -13.39 -4.41
C VAL A 19 -3.78 -12.26 -5.39
N GLU A 20 -3.62 -12.58 -6.67
CA GLU A 20 -3.33 -11.60 -7.72
C GLU A 20 -4.44 -10.56 -7.86
N ALA A 21 -5.69 -10.94 -7.63
CA ALA A 21 -6.82 -10.01 -7.62
C ALA A 21 -6.64 -8.86 -6.61
N TYR A 22 -6.07 -9.13 -5.43
CA TYR A 22 -5.79 -8.11 -4.41
C TYR A 22 -4.44 -7.40 -4.61
N LEU A 23 -3.59 -7.88 -5.50
CA LEU A 23 -2.32 -7.24 -5.86
C LEU A 23 -2.43 -6.39 -7.13
N ASN A 24 -3.60 -6.36 -7.76
CA ASN A 24 -3.85 -5.64 -9.00
C ASN A 24 -4.12 -4.15 -8.73
N ILE A 25 -3.06 -3.35 -8.76
CA ILE A 25 -3.09 -1.90 -8.54
C ILE A 25 -4.04 -1.18 -9.53
N PRO A 26 -3.96 -1.42 -10.88
CA PRO A 26 -4.89 -0.80 -11.82
C PRO A 26 -6.37 -1.04 -11.51
N GLU A 27 -6.75 -2.27 -11.15
CA GLU A 27 -8.15 -2.59 -10.82
C GLU A 27 -8.64 -1.88 -9.56
N ILE A 28 -7.78 -1.79 -8.53
CA ILE A 28 -8.12 -1.06 -7.29
C ILE A 28 -8.32 0.43 -7.59
N ILE A 29 -7.44 1.04 -8.39
CA ILE A 29 -7.57 2.45 -8.80
C ILE A 29 -8.82 2.66 -9.66
N ARG A 30 -9.10 1.75 -10.59
CA ARG A 30 -10.31 1.81 -11.43
C ARG A 30 -11.57 1.86 -10.56
N VAL A 31 -11.71 0.92 -9.62
CA VAL A 31 -12.85 0.88 -8.69
C VAL A 31 -12.92 2.15 -7.85
N ALA A 32 -11.79 2.66 -7.34
CA ALA A 32 -11.79 3.88 -6.55
C ALA A 32 -12.29 5.10 -7.35
N LYS A 33 -11.84 5.24 -8.60
CA LYS A 33 -12.22 6.38 -9.46
C LYS A 33 -13.66 6.30 -9.97
N GLU A 34 -14.16 5.10 -10.27
CA GLU A 34 -15.54 4.92 -10.75
C GLU A 34 -16.59 5.20 -9.67
N ASN A 35 -16.20 5.20 -8.39
CA ASN A 35 -17.11 5.32 -7.25
C ASN A 35 -16.71 6.48 -6.31
N ASP A 36 -16.07 7.52 -6.87
CA ASP A 36 -15.76 8.79 -6.20
C ASP A 36 -15.07 8.63 -4.83
N VAL A 37 -14.16 7.66 -4.72
CA VAL A 37 -13.43 7.40 -3.47
C VAL A 37 -12.43 8.50 -3.19
N ASP A 38 -12.41 8.97 -1.96
CA ASP A 38 -11.47 9.98 -1.46
C ASP A 38 -10.07 9.45 -1.12
N ALA A 39 -10.02 8.25 -0.55
CA ALA A 39 -8.81 7.71 0.07
C ALA A 39 -8.80 6.18 0.07
N VAL A 40 -7.60 5.61 0.02
CA VAL A 40 -7.39 4.15 0.07
C VAL A 40 -6.55 3.78 1.28
N HIS A 41 -7.11 2.93 2.14
CA HIS A 41 -6.42 2.34 3.29
C HIS A 41 -5.95 0.91 2.94
N PRO A 42 -4.64 0.63 2.89
CA PRO A 42 -4.14 -0.67 2.41
C PRO A 42 -4.24 -1.80 3.43
N GLY A 43 -4.49 -1.49 4.72
CA GLY A 43 -4.43 -2.49 5.78
C GLY A 43 -2.98 -2.90 6.05
N TYR A 44 -2.74 -4.21 6.11
CA TYR A 44 -1.41 -4.80 6.28
C TYR A 44 -1.25 -6.01 5.34
N GLY A 45 -0.01 -6.32 4.98
CA GLY A 45 0.28 -7.28 3.91
C GLY A 45 -0.20 -6.79 2.54
N LEU A 46 -0.21 -7.68 1.54
CA LEU A 46 -0.60 -7.35 0.17
C LEU A 46 0.19 -6.15 -0.39
N LEU A 47 -0.48 -5.00 -0.55
CA LEU A 47 0.09 -3.77 -1.11
C LEU A 47 0.50 -2.75 -0.03
N SER A 48 0.34 -3.04 1.27
CA SER A 48 0.55 -2.05 2.34
C SER A 48 1.97 -1.52 2.45
N GLU A 49 2.96 -2.32 2.06
CA GLU A 49 4.39 -1.98 2.12
C GLU A 49 4.99 -1.71 0.74
N ARG A 50 4.13 -1.57 -0.28
CA ARG A 50 4.54 -1.34 -1.66
C ARG A 50 4.54 0.14 -1.99
N SER A 51 5.73 0.72 -2.15
CA SER A 51 5.88 2.14 -2.46
C SER A 51 5.27 2.51 -3.82
N ASP A 52 5.27 1.60 -4.79
CA ASP A 52 4.66 1.79 -6.10
C ASP A 52 3.13 1.84 -6.02
N PHE A 53 2.51 1.11 -5.09
CA PHE A 53 1.08 1.27 -4.81
C PHE A 53 0.77 2.65 -4.21
N ALA A 54 1.54 3.08 -3.21
CA ALA A 54 1.36 4.40 -2.60
C ALA A 54 1.51 5.54 -3.63
N HIS A 55 2.50 5.45 -4.54
CA HIS A 55 2.63 6.39 -5.65
C HIS A 55 1.41 6.35 -6.57
N ALA A 56 0.99 5.16 -7.01
CA ALA A 56 -0.11 5.04 -7.96
C ALA A 56 -1.45 5.59 -7.41
N ILE A 57 -1.71 5.45 -6.10
CA ILE A 57 -2.86 6.07 -5.44
C ILE A 57 -2.75 7.61 -5.50
N ILE A 58 -1.60 8.18 -5.15
CA ILE A 58 -1.38 9.63 -5.16
C ILE A 58 -1.47 10.19 -6.59
N ASP A 59 -0.86 9.53 -7.56
CA ASP A 59 -0.86 9.91 -8.97
C ASP A 59 -2.28 9.84 -9.57
N ALA A 60 -3.14 8.96 -9.04
CA ALA A 60 -4.55 8.88 -9.40
C ALA A 60 -5.42 10.00 -8.78
N GLY A 61 -4.83 10.88 -7.95
CA GLY A 61 -5.53 11.96 -7.26
C GLY A 61 -6.22 11.52 -5.96
N LEU A 62 -5.91 10.32 -5.46
CA LEU A 62 -6.50 9.73 -4.26
C LEU A 62 -5.57 9.92 -3.06
N ARG A 63 -6.12 9.96 -1.84
CA ARG A 63 -5.30 9.99 -0.62
C ARG A 63 -4.87 8.58 -0.23
N PHE A 64 -3.56 8.33 -0.14
CA PHE A 64 -3.03 7.11 0.45
C PHE A 64 -3.03 7.21 1.98
N ILE A 65 -3.73 6.30 2.67
CA ILE A 65 -3.73 6.26 4.15
C ILE A 65 -2.53 5.46 4.64
N GLY A 66 -1.41 6.16 4.80
CA GLY A 66 -0.14 5.61 5.25
C GLY A 66 0.98 6.64 5.17
N PRO A 67 2.24 6.24 5.40
CA PRO A 67 3.37 7.13 5.23
C PRO A 67 3.61 7.44 3.74
N SER A 68 4.43 8.46 3.45
CA SER A 68 4.72 8.84 2.07
C SER A 68 5.40 7.69 1.30
N PRO A 69 5.27 7.62 -0.04
CA PRO A 69 5.87 6.54 -0.82
C PRO A 69 7.39 6.40 -0.61
N LYS A 70 8.08 7.53 -0.39
CA LYS A 70 9.50 7.55 -0.03
C LYS A 70 9.77 6.83 1.29
N VAL A 71 8.95 7.08 2.32
CA VAL A 71 9.08 6.41 3.62
C VAL A 71 8.72 4.94 3.50
N VAL A 72 7.67 4.58 2.75
CA VAL A 72 7.33 3.17 2.47
C VAL A 72 8.52 2.44 1.85
N GLN A 73 9.15 3.03 0.84
CA GLN A 73 10.33 2.43 0.19
C GLN A 73 11.52 2.30 1.14
N GLN A 74 11.81 3.35 1.90
CA GLN A 74 12.95 3.37 2.82
C GLN A 74 12.79 2.36 3.95
N MET A 75 11.56 2.13 4.44
CA MET A 75 11.29 1.19 5.53
C MET A 75 11.09 -0.25 5.05
N GLY A 76 10.67 -0.47 3.80
CA GLY A 76 10.52 -1.80 3.20
C GLY A 76 11.86 -2.50 2.89
N ASP A 77 12.95 -1.74 2.76
CA ASP A 77 14.31 -2.27 2.61
C ASP A 77 15.04 -2.24 3.95
N LYS A 78 15.40 -3.43 4.47
CA LYS A 78 16.11 -3.57 5.76
C LYS A 78 17.46 -2.84 5.79
N VAL A 79 18.18 -2.78 4.67
CA VAL A 79 19.47 -2.08 4.57
C VAL A 79 19.24 -0.58 4.61
N ALA A 80 18.27 -0.07 3.84
CA ALA A 80 17.93 1.34 3.82
C ALA A 80 17.37 1.82 5.17
N ALA A 81 16.51 1.03 5.80
CA ALA A 81 15.95 1.29 7.13
C ALA A 81 17.07 1.33 8.19
N ARG A 82 18.03 0.39 8.13
CA ARG A 82 19.17 0.39 9.04
C ARG A 82 20.04 1.64 8.85
N LYS A 83 20.30 2.04 7.60
CA LYS A 83 21.05 3.27 7.30
C LYS A 83 20.34 4.50 7.87
N ALA A 84 19.02 4.59 7.69
CA ALA A 84 18.19 5.65 8.26
C ALA A 84 18.30 5.73 9.78
N ALA A 85 18.29 4.57 10.45
CA ALA A 85 18.42 4.49 11.90
C ALA A 85 19.82 4.94 12.39
N ILE A 86 20.89 4.62 11.65
CA ILE A 86 22.26 5.11 11.95
C ILE A 86 22.32 6.64 11.81
N GLU A 87 21.77 7.18 10.71
CA GLU A 87 21.71 8.63 10.47
C GLU A 87 20.92 9.36 11.57
N ALA A 88 19.86 8.72 12.07
CA ALA A 88 19.06 9.21 13.20
C ALA A 88 19.72 8.96 14.59
N SER A 89 20.97 8.48 14.65
CA SER A 89 21.70 8.17 15.88
C SER A 89 20.97 7.18 16.81
N MET A 90 20.19 6.26 16.24
CA MET A 90 19.48 5.23 17.00
C MET A 90 20.43 4.11 17.43
N SER A 91 20.22 3.57 18.63
CA SER A 91 20.89 2.35 19.08
C SER A 91 20.40 1.15 18.26
N LEU A 92 21.32 0.45 17.61
CA LEU A 92 21.03 -0.72 16.79
C LEU A 92 21.57 -1.98 17.45
N ILE A 93 20.82 -3.08 17.29
CA ILE A 93 21.35 -4.41 17.59
C ILE A 93 22.49 -4.73 16.60
N SER A 94 23.58 -5.29 17.12
CA SER A 94 24.65 -5.83 16.28
C SER A 94 24.13 -7.08 15.56
N GLY A 95 23.79 -6.93 14.27
CA GLY A 95 23.56 -8.05 13.36
C GLY A 95 24.89 -8.54 12.77
N LYS A 96 25.06 -9.86 12.67
CA LYS A 96 26.05 -10.48 11.77
C LYS A 96 25.63 -10.29 10.32
#